data_AF-Q2XNM2-F1
#
_entry.id   AF-Q2XNM2-F1
#
_cell.length_a   1.000
_cell.length_b   1.000
_cell.length_c   1.000
_cell.angle_alpha   90.00
_cell.angle_beta   90.00
_cell.angle_gamma   90.00
#
_symmetry.space_group_name_H-M   'P 1'
#
loop_
_entity.id
_entity.type
_entity.pdbx_description
1 polymer ?
#
loop_
_entity_poly.entity_id
_entity_poly.type
_entity_poly.pdbx_seq_one_letter_code
_entity_poly.pdbx_strand_id
1 'polypeptide(L)' 'MDWQTLLNRERLGKTLHSPEELGRSPFHKDHDRIIFSGAFRRLGRKTQVHPVSSNDHIHTRLTHSLEVS' A
#
# COMPACT_ATOMS: atom_id res chain seq x y z
N MET A 1 -21.33 10.40 12.08
CA MET A 1 -20.26 9.88 11.20
C MET A 1 -20.89 9.67 9.84
N ASP A 2 -20.42 10.37 8.81
CA ASP A 2 -20.91 10.18 7.45
C ASP A 2 -19.86 9.40 6.65
N TRP A 3 -20.18 8.17 6.28
CA TRP A 3 -19.24 7.30 5.58
C TRP A 3 -19.00 7.69 4.13
N GLN A 4 -19.92 8.42 3.51
CA GLN A 4 -19.80 8.83 2.11
C GLN A 4 -18.70 9.88 1.95
N THR A 5 -18.55 10.76 2.94
CA THR A 5 -17.47 11.75 2.99
C THR A 5 -16.14 11.13 3.45
N LEU A 6 -16.17 10.12 4.33
CA LEU A 6 -14.95 9.46 4.81
C LEU A 6 -14.32 8.52 3.77
N LEU A 7 -15.12 7.81 2.97
CA LEU A 7 -14.64 6.89 1.92
C LEU A 7 -14.49 7.57 0.57
N ASN A 8 -13.74 8.69 0.53
CA ASN A 8 -13.58 9.47 -0.68
C ASN A 8 -12.66 8.78 -1.73
N ARG A 9 -13.17 8.66 -2.95
CA ARG A 9 -12.48 8.09 -4.12
C ARG A 9 -11.79 9.12 -5.02
N GLU A 10 -11.95 10.41 -4.73
CA GLU A 10 -11.31 11.49 -5.47
C GLU A 10 -9.81 11.55 -5.18
N ARG A 11 -9.02 11.89 -6.19
CA ARG A 11 -7.56 11.98 -6.10
C ARG A 11 -7.12 13.32 -6.68
N LEU A 12 -6.10 13.92 -6.06
CA LEU A 12 -5.53 15.17 -6.54
C LEU A 12 -5.06 15.02 -8.00
N GLY A 13 -5.42 15.97 -8.86
CA GLY A 13 -5.05 15.97 -10.27
C GLY A 13 -5.88 15.05 -11.17
N LYS A 14 -6.91 14.37 -10.65
CA LYS A 14 -7.91 13.67 -11.48
C LYS A 14 -9.15 14.53 -11.69
N THR A 15 -9.72 14.49 -12.89
CA THR A 15 -11.03 15.08 -13.17
C THR A 15 -12.12 14.35 -12.37
N LEU A 16 -13.05 15.12 -11.79
CA LEU A 16 -14.12 14.63 -10.90
C LEU A 16 -15.02 13.53 -11.52
N HIS A 17 -15.01 13.37 -12.84
CA HIS A 17 -15.85 12.42 -13.58
C HIS A 17 -15.05 11.48 -14.47
N SER A 18 -13.88 10.99 -14.01
CA SER A 18 -13.22 9.91 -14.76
C SER A 18 -14.13 8.68 -14.80
N PRO A 19 -14.40 8.09 -15.99
CA PRO A 19 -15.26 6.92 -16.11
C PRO A 19 -14.82 5.81 -15.14
N GLU A 20 -15.79 5.13 -14.53
CA GLU A 20 -15.49 3.95 -13.72
C GLU A 20 -14.94 2.86 -14.65
N GLU A 21 -13.72 2.41 -14.37
CA GLU A 21 -13.11 1.30 -15.10
C GLU A 21 -13.65 -0.02 -14.56
N LEU A 22 -14.15 -0.87 -15.46
CA LEU A 22 -14.58 -2.23 -15.14
C LEU A 22 -13.36 -3.07 -14.69
N GLY A 23 -13.43 -3.62 -13.49
CA GLY A 23 -12.48 -4.63 -12.98
C GLY A 23 -11.61 -4.21 -11.79
N ARG A 24 -11.32 -2.92 -11.58
CA ARG A 24 -10.60 -2.44 -10.38
C ARG A 24 -11.24 -1.19 -9.80
N SER A 25 -11.66 -1.28 -8.53
CA SER A 25 -12.13 -0.13 -7.78
C SER A 25 -10.99 0.89 -7.57
N PRO A 26 -11.30 2.17 -7.32
CA PRO A 26 -10.30 3.16 -6.93
C PRO A 26 -9.41 2.71 -5.75
N PHE A 27 -9.98 1.95 -4.81
CA PHE A 27 -9.28 1.40 -3.66
C PHE A 27 -8.32 0.26 -4.04
N HIS A 28 -8.72 -0.63 -4.95
CA HIS A 28 -7.81 -1.66 -5.48
C HIS A 28 -6.60 -1.02 -6.19
N LYS A 29 -6.82 0.07 -6.94
CA LYS A 29 -5.74 0.80 -7.61
C LYS A 29 -4.77 1.45 -6.62
N ASP A 30 -5.27 1.98 -5.50
CA ASP A 30 -4.40 2.55 -4.47
C ASP A 30 -3.60 1.49 -3.72
N HIS A 31 -4.21 0.33 -3.47
CA HIS A 31 -3.49 -0.82 -2.94
C HIS A 31 -2.32 -1.19 -3.87
N ASP A 32 -2.58 -1.36 -5.17
CA ASP A 32 -1.54 -1.65 -6.17
C ASP A 32 -0.44 -0.57 -6.17
N ARG A 33 -0.80 0.72 -6.13
CA ARG A 33 0.17 1.82 -6.08
C ARG A 33 1.09 1.73 -4.87
N ILE A 34 0.55 1.37 -3.70
CA ILE A 34 1.33 1.20 -2.47
C ILE A 34 2.25 -0.01 -2.61
N ILE A 35 1.70 -1.18 -2.96
CA ILE A 35 2.44 -2.45 -3.08
C ILE A 35 3.60 -2.34 -4.07
N PHE A 36 3.37 -1.73 -5.23
CA PHE A 36 4.39 -1.58 -6.27
C PHE A 36 5.24 -0.31 -6.13
N SER A 37 5.09 0.48 -5.05
CA SER A 37 5.91 1.66 -4.84
C SER A 37 7.36 1.31 -4.46
N GLY A 38 8.30 2.15 -4.90
CA GLY A 38 9.70 2.04 -4.43
C GLY A 38 9.85 2.23 -2.93
N ALA A 39 8.95 3.01 -2.30
CA ALA A 39 8.94 3.22 -0.86
C ALA A 39 8.58 1.95 -0.08
N PHE A 40 7.56 1.22 -0.53
CA PHE A 40 7.16 -0.05 0.08
C PHE A 40 8.24 -1.13 -0.12
N ARG A 41 8.83 -1.24 -1.31
CA ARG A 41 9.97 -2.16 -1.55
C ARG A 41 11.16 -1.93 -0.60
N ARG A 42 11.44 -0.68 -0.24
CA ARG A 42 12.53 -0.36 0.71
C ARG A 42 12.28 -0.91 2.11
N LEU A 43 11.05 -1.24 2.49
CA LEU A 43 10.75 -1.90 3.76
C LEU A 43 11.40 -3.29 3.85
N GLY A 44 11.65 -3.95 2.71
CA GLY A 44 12.32 -5.25 2.67
C GLY A 44 13.81 -5.20 3.08
N ARG A 45 14.38 -4.00 3.20
CA ARG A 45 15.76 -3.78 3.70
C ARG A 45 15.78 -3.02 5.03
N LYS A 46 14.61 -2.83 5.64
CA LYS A 46 14.49 -2.24 6.98
C LYS A 46 14.28 -3.35 7.99
N THR A 47 15.16 -3.39 8.97
CA THR A 47 15.06 -4.31 10.09
C THR A 47 13.83 -4.01 10.93
N GLN A 48 13.23 -5.07 11.44
CA GLN A 48 12.27 -5.02 12.52
C GLN A 48 13.01 -5.44 13.78
N VAL A 49 13.59 -4.47 14.48
CA VAL A 49 14.22 -4.63 15.82
C VAL A 49 15.59 -5.34 15.85
N HIS A 50 15.84 -6.40 15.07
CA HIS A 50 17.16 -7.07 15.04
C HIS A 50 18.04 -6.61 13.85
N PRO A 51 19.38 -6.49 14.00
CA PRO A 51 20.27 -6.22 12.87
C PRO A 51 20.08 -7.25 11.76
N VAL A 52 20.18 -6.84 10.48
CA VAL A 52 20.13 -7.77 9.34
C VAL A 52 21.32 -8.73 9.49
N SER A 53 21.09 -9.92 10.02
CA SER A 53 22.08 -11.00 9.94
C SER A 53 22.00 -11.63 8.56
N SER A 54 23.00 -12.40 8.16
CA SER A 54 23.04 -13.14 6.90
C SER A 54 21.99 -14.27 6.80
N ASN A 55 20.98 -14.27 7.68
CA ASN A 55 19.93 -15.26 7.74
C ASN A 55 18.63 -14.66 7.19
N ASP A 56 18.18 -15.19 6.05
CA ASP A 56 16.98 -14.74 5.33
C ASP A 56 15.65 -14.97 6.09
N HIS A 57 15.69 -15.57 7.29
CA HIS A 57 14.52 -15.84 8.14
C HIS A 57 14.15 -14.70 9.10
N ILE A 58 14.89 -13.58 9.12
CA ILE A 58 14.48 -12.42 9.94
C ILE A 58 13.40 -11.64 9.20
N HIS A 59 12.23 -11.51 9.82
CA HIS A 59 11.15 -10.66 9.31
C HIS A 59 11.66 -9.24 9.08
N THR A 60 11.43 -8.73 7.88
CA THR A 60 11.70 -7.34 7.52
C THR A 60 10.43 -6.54 7.79
N ARG A 61 10.54 -5.21 7.84
CA ARG A 61 9.31 -4.38 7.95
C ARG A 61 8.32 -4.62 6.82
N LEU A 62 8.77 -5.15 5.67
CA LEU A 62 7.89 -5.52 4.56
C LEU A 62 7.05 -6.75 4.87
N THR A 63 7.66 -7.84 5.33
CA THR A 63 6.95 -9.10 5.61
C THR A 63 5.92 -8.90 6.71
N HIS A 64 6.28 -8.17 7.76
CA HIS A 64 5.33 -7.83 8.82
C HIS A 64 4.18 -6.94 8.34
N SER A 65 4.45 -5.94 7.49
CA SER A 65 3.36 -5.14 6.93
C SER A 65 2.42 -5.98 6.06
N LEU A 66 2.91 -6.99 5.33
CA LEU A 66 2.07 -7.91 4.56
C LEU A 66 1.24 -8.84 5.45
N GLU A 67 1.76 -9.29 6.59
CA GLU A 67 1.03 -10.13 7.55
C GLU A 67 -0.12 -9.39 8.27
N VAL A 68 -0.03 -8.07 8.39
CA VAL A 68 -1.05 -7.19 9.02
C VAL A 68 -2.11 -6.71 8.01
N SER A 69 -1.82 -6.77 6.71
CA SER A 69 -2.65 -6.20 5.63
C SER A 69 -3.93 -6.98 5.36
#